data_AF-A0AAD9E553-F1
#
_entry.id   AF-A0AAD9E553-F1
#
_cell.length_a   1.000
_cell.length_b   1.000
_cell.length_c   1.000
_cell.angle_alpha   90.00
_cell.angle_beta   90.00
_cell.angle_gamma   90.00
#
_symmetry.space_group_name_H-M   'P 1'
#
loop_
_entity.id
_entity.type
_entity.pdbx_description
1 polymer ?
#
loop_
_entity_poly.entity_id
_entity_poly.type
_entity_poly.pdbx_seq_one_letter_code
_entity_poly.pdbx_strand_id
1 'polypeptide(L)'
;MAKREAPVQREVARWTDQLVATLQDALDDADWDMFQGSTDDVSEFTEAVVGFIEKLVDDTIPRATIKKFPNQKPWVDRTIREALNSRTAAYNAGIISGNMDEYKSAAYGVRRAVREAKRRYGKKLETQFQQSGSRSLWQGLRMITEYRSSPSRPMSADESLANELNTFFARFEATSSSANANSTNNANGAIGAANGACAEPTIEQRPLIITESDVRRVFKRVNARKAAGPDGICGRVLKACADQLAPVFTDIFNLSHPASSDPPSSPSQRNLDPPTSMTIALLPSHQS
;
A
#
# COMPACT_ATOMS: atom_id res chain seq x y z
N MET A 1 31.57 -15.54 -14.33
CA MET A 1 30.30 -16.01 -14.94
C MET A 1 29.19 -15.90 -13.90
N ALA A 2 28.13 -15.13 -14.16
CA ALA A 2 27.01 -15.04 -13.22
C ALA A 2 26.33 -16.41 -13.07
N LYS A 3 26.17 -16.89 -11.84
CA LYS A 3 25.49 -18.17 -11.53
C LYS A 3 24.05 -18.08 -12.04
N ARG A 4 23.63 -19.03 -12.88
CA ARG A 4 22.24 -19.08 -13.38
C ARG A 4 21.33 -19.48 -12.21
N GLU A 5 20.51 -18.54 -11.75
CA GLU A 5 19.46 -18.81 -10.78
C GLU A 5 18.23 -19.42 -11.47
N ALA A 6 17.53 -20.30 -10.76
CA ALA A 6 16.29 -20.90 -11.25
C ALA A 6 15.23 -19.81 -11.51
N PRO A 7 14.41 -19.96 -12.55
CA PRO A 7 13.31 -19.03 -12.80
C PRO A 7 12.32 -19.04 -11.64
N VAL A 8 11.97 -17.86 -11.14
CA VAL A 8 11.01 -17.68 -10.05
C VAL A 8 9.62 -17.52 -10.66
N GLN A 9 8.68 -18.37 -10.24
CA GLN A 9 7.28 -18.20 -10.57
C GLN A 9 6.64 -17.27 -9.54
N ARG A 10 5.81 -16.34 -10.01
CA ARG A 10 4.96 -15.53 -9.15
C ARG A 10 3.58 -15.43 -9.76
N GLU A 11 2.56 -15.65 -8.95
CA GLU A 11 1.19 -15.34 -9.33
C GLU A 11 0.96 -13.83 -9.24
N VAL A 12 0.26 -13.31 -10.24
CA VAL A 12 -0.09 -11.90 -10.32
C VAL A 12 -1.53 -11.81 -10.81
N ALA A 13 -2.37 -11.09 -10.06
CA ALA A 13 -3.72 -10.75 -10.49
C ALA A 13 -3.69 -9.88 -11.75
N ARG A 14 -4.49 -10.23 -12.76
CA ARG A 14 -4.57 -9.50 -14.02
C ARG A 14 -5.72 -8.50 -13.99
N TRP A 15 -5.37 -7.27 -13.67
CA TRP A 15 -6.31 -6.15 -13.67
C TRP A 15 -6.45 -5.55 -15.07
N THR A 16 -7.69 -5.44 -15.54
CA THR A 16 -8.05 -4.67 -16.74
C THR A 16 -9.17 -3.70 -16.37
N ASP A 17 -9.31 -2.61 -17.11
CA ASP A 17 -10.36 -1.62 -16.84
C ASP A 17 -11.76 -2.23 -16.94
N GLN A 18 -11.94 -3.20 -17.87
CA GLN A 18 -13.19 -3.95 -18.01
C GLN A 18 -13.52 -4.78 -16.76
N LEU A 19 -12.54 -5.49 -16.19
CA LEU A 19 -12.77 -6.31 -14.99
C LEU A 19 -13.00 -5.47 -13.75
N VAL A 20 -12.36 -4.29 -13.69
CA VAL A 20 -12.63 -3.32 -12.63
C VAL A 20 -14.05 -2.81 -12.70
N ALA A 21 -14.55 -2.46 -13.90
CA ALA A 21 -15.94 -2.04 -14.09
C ALA A 21 -16.92 -3.14 -13.68
N THR A 22 -16.68 -4.39 -14.11
CA THR A 22 -17.52 -5.53 -13.71
C THR A 22 -17.52 -5.75 -12.19
N LEU A 23 -16.38 -5.55 -11.52
CA LEU A 23 -16.31 -5.63 -10.06
C LEU A 23 -17.07 -4.46 -9.39
N GLN A 24 -17.03 -3.26 -9.96
CA GLN A 24 -17.78 -2.11 -9.47
C GLN A 24 -19.29 -2.35 -9.60
N ASP A 25 -19.76 -2.78 -10.78
CA ASP A 25 -21.18 -3.08 -11.04
C ASP A 25 -21.70 -4.15 -10.05
N ALA A 26 -20.92 -5.22 -9.83
CA ALA A 26 -21.29 -6.28 -8.89
C ALA A 26 -21.34 -5.84 -7.42
N LEU A 27 -20.56 -4.82 -7.03
CA LEU A 27 -20.59 -4.23 -5.69
C LEU A 27 -21.71 -3.20 -5.53
N ASP A 28 -22.09 -2.51 -6.61
CA ASP A 28 -23.26 -1.62 -6.64
C ASP A 28 -24.58 -2.41 -6.54
N ASP A 29 -24.64 -3.60 -7.14
CA ASP A 29 -25.79 -4.52 -7.06
C ASP A 29 -25.85 -5.32 -5.75
N ALA A 30 -24.85 -5.21 -4.87
CA ALA A 30 -24.78 -5.98 -3.64
C ALA A 30 -25.78 -5.45 -2.60
N ASP A 31 -26.58 -6.36 -2.03
CA ASP A 31 -27.51 -6.06 -0.93
C ASP A 31 -26.74 -6.05 0.40
N TRP A 32 -26.18 -4.89 0.76
CA TRP A 32 -25.43 -4.70 2.00
C TRP A 32 -26.31 -4.80 3.26
N ASP A 33 -27.59 -4.43 3.14
CA ASP A 33 -28.56 -4.47 4.24
C ASP A 33 -28.82 -5.92 4.69
N MET A 34 -28.78 -6.89 3.75
CA MET A 34 -28.86 -8.32 4.07
C MET A 34 -27.75 -8.76 5.04
N PHE A 35 -26.53 -8.24 4.88
CA PHE A 35 -25.41 -8.57 5.78
C PHE A 35 -25.59 -7.91 7.15
N GLN A 36 -26.08 -6.66 7.17
CA GLN A 36 -26.31 -5.92 8.40
C GLN A 36 -27.44 -6.50 9.25
N GLY A 37 -28.50 -7.02 8.62
CA GLY A 37 -29.63 -7.65 9.31
C GLY A 37 -29.39 -9.08 9.81
N SER A 38 -28.22 -9.66 9.53
CA SER A 38 -27.90 -11.06 9.85
C SER A 38 -27.23 -11.28 11.21
N THR A 39 -26.65 -10.25 11.80
CA THR A 39 -25.92 -10.33 13.07
C THR A 39 -25.91 -8.98 13.80
N ASP A 40 -26.01 -9.02 15.13
CA ASP A 40 -25.85 -7.85 16.00
C ASP A 40 -24.37 -7.57 16.33
N ASP A 41 -23.45 -8.46 15.93
CA ASP A 41 -22.02 -8.31 16.14
C ASP A 41 -21.34 -7.63 14.94
N VAL A 42 -20.69 -6.50 15.21
CA VAL A 42 -19.95 -5.71 14.21
C VAL A 42 -18.79 -6.51 13.63
N SER A 43 -18.20 -7.42 14.41
CA SER A 43 -17.07 -8.25 13.96
C SER A 43 -17.54 -9.26 12.89
N GLU A 44 -18.59 -10.02 13.18
CA GLU A 44 -19.22 -10.93 12.21
C GLU A 44 -19.71 -10.21 10.94
N PHE A 45 -20.33 -9.03 11.08
CA PHE A 45 -20.73 -8.21 9.94
C PHE A 45 -19.53 -7.80 9.08
N THR A 46 -18.44 -7.37 9.71
CA THR A 46 -17.21 -6.99 9.02
C THR A 46 -16.59 -8.19 8.30
N GLU A 47 -16.50 -9.35 8.95
CA GLU A 47 -15.99 -10.58 8.32
C GLU A 47 -16.83 -11.01 7.12
N ALA A 48 -18.16 -10.89 7.21
CA ALA A 48 -19.06 -11.23 6.10
C ALA A 48 -18.88 -10.28 4.91
N VAL A 49 -18.81 -8.96 5.15
CA VAL A 49 -18.56 -7.95 4.11
C VAL A 49 -17.20 -8.16 3.46
N VAL A 50 -16.14 -8.33 4.26
CA VAL A 50 -14.77 -8.57 3.76
C VAL A 50 -14.72 -9.87 2.96
N GLY A 51 -15.28 -10.96 3.48
CA GLY A 51 -15.29 -12.26 2.81
C GLY A 51 -16.07 -12.24 1.49
N PHE A 52 -17.18 -11.49 1.42
CA PHE A 52 -17.93 -11.29 0.18
C PHE A 52 -17.10 -10.52 -0.86
N ILE A 53 -16.43 -9.44 -0.46
CA ILE A 53 -15.54 -8.67 -1.34
C ILE A 53 -14.39 -9.54 -1.84
N GLU A 54 -13.75 -10.32 -0.98
CA GLU A 54 -12.67 -11.23 -1.36
C GLU A 54 -13.13 -12.26 -2.40
N LYS A 55 -14.29 -12.89 -2.15
CA LYS A 55 -14.88 -13.84 -3.09
C LYS A 55 -15.17 -13.19 -4.44
N LEU A 56 -15.80 -12.01 -4.45
CA LEU A 56 -16.06 -11.27 -5.69
C LEU A 56 -14.78 -10.95 -6.45
N VAL A 57 -13.72 -10.57 -5.76
CA VAL A 57 -12.41 -10.29 -6.37
C VAL A 57 -11.79 -11.55 -6.96
N ASP A 58 -11.85 -12.68 -6.26
CA ASP A 58 -11.30 -13.94 -6.76
C ASP A 58 -12.12 -14.50 -7.94
N ASP A 59 -13.44 -14.30 -7.96
CA ASP A 59 -14.32 -14.71 -9.06
C ASP A 59 -14.17 -13.83 -10.30
N THR A 60 -13.96 -12.52 -10.12
CA THR A 60 -13.87 -11.55 -11.24
C THR A 60 -12.45 -11.40 -11.78
N ILE A 61 -11.42 -11.52 -10.94
CA ILE A 61 -10.05 -11.16 -11.33
C ILE A 61 -9.18 -12.41 -11.51
N PRO A 62 -8.86 -12.78 -12.76
CA PRO A 62 -8.07 -13.95 -13.02
C PRO A 62 -6.62 -13.77 -12.53
N ARG A 63 -6.13 -14.79 -11.83
CA ARG A 63 -4.73 -14.89 -11.43
C ARG A 63 -3.92 -15.51 -12.56
N ALA A 64 -2.74 -14.97 -12.82
CA ALA A 64 -1.83 -15.50 -13.82
C ALA A 64 -0.43 -15.70 -13.29
N THR A 65 0.14 -16.85 -13.60
CA THR A 65 1.51 -17.19 -13.23
C THR A 65 2.49 -16.55 -14.21
N ILE A 66 3.37 -15.70 -13.68
CA ILE A 66 4.44 -15.05 -14.44
C ILE A 66 5.77 -15.69 -14.05
N LYS A 67 6.49 -16.17 -15.05
CA LYS A 67 7.86 -16.69 -14.90
C LYS A 67 8.86 -15.54 -15.03
N LYS A 68 9.52 -15.18 -13.94
CA LYS A 68 10.60 -14.18 -13.91
C LYS A 68 11.94 -14.88 -13.86
N PHE A 69 12.86 -14.44 -14.71
CA PHE A 69 14.23 -14.95 -14.75
C PHE A 69 15.13 -13.96 -14.02
N PRO A 70 15.78 -14.33 -12.90
CA PRO A 70 16.51 -13.37 -12.06
C PRO A 70 17.60 -12.59 -12.79
N ASN A 71 18.29 -13.24 -13.74
CA ASN A 71 19.39 -12.68 -14.52
C ASN A 71 18.93 -12.12 -15.88
N GLN A 72 17.66 -11.68 -16.00
CA GLN A 72 17.19 -11.03 -17.22
C GLN A 72 17.90 -9.69 -17.40
N LYS A 73 18.54 -9.54 -18.56
CA LYS A 73 19.19 -8.29 -18.94
C LYS A 73 18.14 -7.16 -19.00
N PRO A 74 18.39 -6.01 -18.37
CA PRO A 74 17.38 -4.95 -18.23
C PRO A 74 16.97 -4.29 -19.55
N TRP A 75 17.77 -4.47 -20.61
CA TRP A 75 17.42 -4.02 -21.96
C TRP A 75 16.61 -5.04 -22.78
N VAL A 76 16.27 -6.22 -22.24
CA VAL A 76 15.41 -7.19 -22.93
C VAL A 76 13.95 -6.82 -22.73
N ASP A 77 13.32 -6.29 -23.77
CA ASP A 77 11.93 -5.85 -23.74
C ASP A 77 11.00 -6.74 -24.61
N ARG A 78 9.75 -6.30 -24.78
CA ARG A 78 8.75 -6.98 -25.62
C ARG A 78 9.20 -7.06 -27.08
N THR A 79 9.82 -6.00 -27.61
CA THR A 79 10.23 -5.91 -29.01
C THR A 79 11.29 -6.95 -29.37
N ILE A 80 12.22 -7.23 -28.45
CA ILE A 80 13.21 -8.30 -28.65
C ILE A 80 12.53 -9.67 -28.63
N ARG A 81 11.57 -9.90 -27.73
CA ARG A 81 10.82 -11.17 -27.66
C ARG A 81 10.01 -11.39 -28.94
N GLU A 82 9.37 -10.36 -29.46
CA GLU A 82 8.63 -10.41 -30.73
C GLU A 82 9.55 -10.69 -31.91
N ALA A 83 10.70 -10.01 -32.00
CA ALA A 83 11.68 -10.26 -33.04
C ALA A 83 12.22 -11.69 -32.97
N LEU A 84 12.46 -12.23 -31.76
CA LEU A 84 12.88 -13.62 -31.57
C LEU A 84 11.79 -14.60 -32.03
N ASN A 85 10.53 -14.36 -31.65
CA ASN A 85 9.40 -15.19 -32.07
C ASN A 85 9.20 -15.15 -33.58
N SER A 86 9.27 -13.97 -34.20
CA SER A 86 9.19 -13.79 -35.66
C SER A 86 10.31 -14.55 -36.38
N ARG A 87 11.53 -14.51 -35.86
CA ARG A 87 12.65 -15.30 -36.41
C ARG A 87 12.40 -16.81 -36.30
N THR A 88 11.90 -17.28 -35.16
CA THR A 88 11.56 -18.71 -34.99
C THR A 88 10.42 -19.13 -35.92
N ALA A 89 9.40 -18.29 -36.11
CA ALA A 89 8.31 -18.55 -37.04
C ALA A 89 8.82 -18.62 -38.49
N ALA A 90 9.66 -17.66 -38.91
CA ALA A 90 10.26 -17.65 -40.24
C ALA A 90 11.21 -18.83 -40.48
N TYR A 91 11.92 -19.30 -39.44
CA TYR A 91 12.71 -20.53 -39.52
C TYR A 91 11.82 -21.75 -39.79
N ASN A 92 10.74 -21.91 -39.03
CA ASN A 92 9.81 -23.03 -39.20
C ASN A 92 9.11 -22.99 -40.57
N ALA A 93 8.70 -21.80 -41.02
CA ALA A 93 8.13 -21.61 -42.36
C ALA A 93 9.15 -21.90 -43.47
N GLY A 94 10.42 -21.54 -43.27
CA GLY A 94 11.50 -21.84 -44.21
C GLY A 94 11.83 -23.32 -44.32
N ILE A 95 11.72 -24.08 -43.21
CA ILE A 95 11.84 -25.54 -43.24
C ILE A 95 10.72 -26.19 -44.07
N ILE A 96 9.50 -25.65 -44.00
CA ILE A 96 8.34 -26.18 -44.74
C ILE A 96 8.37 -25.76 -46.22
N SER A 97 8.66 -24.49 -46.50
CA SER A 97 8.64 -23.92 -47.86
C SER A 97 9.94 -24.10 -48.66
N GLY A 98 11.05 -24.43 -47.99
CA GLY A 98 12.38 -24.49 -48.58
C GLY A 98 13.05 -23.12 -48.79
N ASN A 99 12.35 -22.01 -48.53
CA ASN A 99 12.90 -20.65 -48.69
C ASN A 99 13.31 -20.05 -47.32
N MET A 100 14.60 -19.74 -47.18
CA MET A 100 15.17 -19.23 -45.92
C MET A 100 15.39 -17.71 -45.88
N ASP A 101 14.97 -16.96 -46.91
CA ASP A 101 15.23 -15.52 -46.99
C ASP A 101 14.47 -14.71 -45.96
N GLU A 102 13.23 -15.10 -45.63
CA GLU A 102 12.46 -14.50 -44.54
C GLU A 102 13.16 -14.70 -43.18
N TYR A 103 13.72 -15.89 -42.94
CA TYR A 103 14.50 -16.15 -41.73
C TYR A 103 15.74 -15.24 -41.66
N LYS A 104 16.47 -15.05 -42.78
CA LYS A 104 17.62 -14.13 -42.82
C LYS A 104 17.18 -12.71 -42.46
N SER A 105 16.10 -12.23 -43.07
CA SER A 105 15.52 -10.91 -42.78
C SER A 105 15.13 -10.76 -41.30
N ALA A 106 14.40 -11.74 -40.75
CA ALA A 106 14.02 -11.75 -39.35
C ALA A 106 15.23 -11.82 -38.40
N ALA A 107 16.30 -12.54 -38.78
CA ALA A 107 17.56 -12.57 -38.02
C ALA A 107 18.28 -11.21 -38.03
N TYR A 108 18.21 -10.45 -39.13
CA TYR A 108 18.65 -9.05 -39.14
C TYR A 108 17.75 -8.17 -38.24
N GLY A 109 16.45 -8.41 -38.25
CA GLY A 109 15.47 -7.78 -37.36
C GLY A 109 15.83 -7.95 -35.88
N VAL A 110 16.14 -9.17 -35.44
CA VAL A 110 16.59 -9.46 -34.06
C VAL A 110 17.85 -8.66 -33.71
N ARG A 111 18.86 -8.66 -34.58
CA ARG A 111 20.11 -7.90 -34.35
C ARG A 111 19.84 -6.40 -34.23
N ARG A 112 18.95 -5.86 -35.06
CA ARG A 112 18.52 -4.45 -35.01
C ARG A 112 17.78 -4.15 -33.71
N ALA A 113 16.81 -4.98 -33.31
CA ALA A 113 16.06 -4.82 -32.08
C ALA A 113 16.97 -4.83 -30.84
N VAL A 114 17.94 -5.75 -30.79
CA VAL A 114 18.93 -5.81 -29.69
C VAL A 114 19.80 -4.56 -29.64
N ARG A 115 20.31 -4.08 -30.79
CA ARG A 115 21.11 -2.84 -30.83
C ARG A 115 20.29 -1.64 -30.35
N GLU A 116 19.07 -1.51 -30.84
CA GLU A 116 18.18 -0.42 -30.50
C GLU A 116 17.78 -0.44 -29.02
N ALA A 117 17.49 -1.62 -28.46
CA ALA A 117 17.17 -1.75 -27.05
C ALA A 117 18.35 -1.42 -26.14
N LYS A 118 19.57 -1.86 -26.49
CA LYS A 118 20.79 -1.46 -25.78
C LYS A 118 21.02 0.06 -25.85
N ARG A 119 20.82 0.68 -27.02
CA ARG A 119 20.95 2.13 -27.20
C ARG A 119 19.95 2.89 -26.34
N ARG A 120 18.67 2.48 -26.35
CA ARG A 120 17.63 3.07 -25.49
C ARG A 120 17.96 2.93 -24.01
N TYR A 121 18.44 1.76 -23.60
CA TYR A 121 18.85 1.53 -22.22
C TYR A 121 20.04 2.42 -21.82
N GLY A 122 21.05 2.54 -22.67
CA GLY A 122 22.19 3.44 -22.47
C GLY A 122 21.75 4.90 -22.32
N LYS A 123 20.91 5.40 -23.23
CA LYS A 123 20.37 6.77 -23.16
C LYS A 123 19.58 7.01 -21.87
N LYS A 124 18.78 6.02 -21.44
CA LYS A 124 18.03 6.10 -20.18
C LYS A 124 18.95 6.20 -18.97
N LEU A 125 20.03 5.42 -18.94
CA LEU A 125 21.02 5.44 -17.88
C LEU A 125 21.71 6.80 -17.82
N GLU A 126 22.15 7.32 -18.96
CA GLU A 126 22.77 8.64 -19.08
C GLU A 126 21.83 9.76 -18.61
N THR A 127 20.55 9.71 -19.00
CA THR A 127 19.55 10.68 -18.56
C THR A 127 19.39 10.69 -17.02
N GLN A 128 19.50 9.53 -16.37
CA GLN A 128 19.42 9.46 -14.91
C GLN A 128 20.60 10.10 -14.19
N PHE A 129 21.78 10.13 -14.83
CA PHE A 129 22.97 10.82 -14.31
C PHE A 129 22.93 12.33 -14.56
N GLN A 130 22.29 12.76 -15.64
CA GLN A 130 22.11 14.17 -15.96
C GLN A 130 21.04 14.85 -15.09
N GLN A 131 20.10 14.08 -14.54
CA GLN A 131 19.10 14.59 -13.61
C GLN A 131 19.72 14.86 -12.24
N SER A 132 19.66 16.11 -11.76
CA SER A 132 20.24 16.62 -10.50
C SER A 132 19.64 16.06 -9.21
N GLY A 133 18.87 14.97 -9.28
CA GLY A 133 18.21 14.35 -8.13
C GLY A 133 19.03 13.19 -7.55
N SER A 134 19.36 13.26 -6.26
CA SER A 134 20.03 12.19 -5.50
C SER A 134 19.36 10.82 -5.71
N ARG A 135 18.02 10.76 -5.70
CA ARG A 135 17.25 9.53 -5.96
C ARG A 135 17.50 8.93 -7.35
N SER A 136 17.65 9.76 -8.38
CA SER A 136 17.92 9.32 -9.76
C SER A 136 19.34 8.76 -9.88
N LEU A 137 20.32 9.43 -9.26
CA LEU A 137 21.71 8.96 -9.18
C LEU A 137 21.79 7.59 -8.48
N TRP A 138 21.13 7.44 -7.33
CA TRP A 138 21.07 6.17 -6.61
C TRP A 138 20.40 5.07 -7.44
N GLN A 139 19.38 5.40 -8.23
CA GLN A 139 18.74 4.45 -9.14
C GLN A 139 19.66 4.03 -10.30
N GLY A 140 20.40 4.97 -10.88
CA GLY A 140 21.40 4.71 -11.92
C GLY A 140 22.54 3.83 -11.41
N LEU A 141 23.10 4.18 -10.25
CA LEU A 141 24.15 3.40 -9.58
C LEU A 141 23.70 1.96 -9.31
N ARG A 142 22.47 1.79 -8.79
CA ARG A 142 21.89 0.46 -8.51
C ARG A 142 21.75 -0.41 -9.76
N MET A 143 21.46 0.20 -10.91
CA MET A 143 21.36 -0.52 -12.18
C MET A 143 22.71 -0.96 -12.74
N ILE A 144 23.78 -0.21 -12.49
CA ILE A 144 25.14 -0.54 -12.96
C ILE A 144 25.78 -1.59 -12.06
N THR A 145 25.68 -1.41 -10.74
CA THR A 145 26.37 -2.27 -9.76
C THR A 145 25.63 -3.58 -9.49
N GLU A 146 24.45 -3.77 -10.10
CA GLU A 146 23.51 -4.85 -9.78
C GLU A 146 23.20 -4.96 -8.27
N TYR A 147 23.45 -3.89 -7.51
CA TYR A 147 23.28 -3.86 -6.06
C TYR A 147 21.79 -3.97 -5.72
N ARG A 148 21.32 -5.19 -5.54
CA ARG A 148 20.08 -5.40 -4.82
C ARG A 148 20.44 -5.26 -3.36
N SER A 149 19.99 -4.16 -2.73
CA SER A 149 19.83 -4.11 -1.29
C SER A 149 19.21 -5.45 -0.89
N SER A 150 20.02 -6.32 -0.28
CA SER A 150 19.49 -7.54 0.30
C SER A 150 18.38 -7.06 1.23
N PRO A 151 17.19 -7.69 1.26
CA PRO A 151 16.30 -7.44 2.37
C PRO A 151 17.18 -7.63 3.60
N SER A 152 17.38 -6.55 4.35
CA SER A 152 18.09 -6.62 5.61
C SER A 152 17.47 -7.81 6.31
N ARG A 153 18.26 -8.89 6.52
CA ARG A 153 17.86 -9.89 7.51
C ARG A 153 17.46 -9.04 8.71
N PRO A 154 16.30 -9.27 9.35
CA PRO A 154 16.02 -8.60 10.60
C PRO A 154 17.26 -8.87 11.44
N MET A 155 18.10 -7.84 11.57
CA MET A 155 19.19 -7.85 12.49
C MET A 155 18.45 -8.10 13.78
N SER A 156 18.76 -9.21 14.46
CA SER A 156 18.22 -9.53 15.78
C SER A 156 18.12 -8.20 16.52
N ALA A 157 16.89 -7.67 16.62
CA ALA A 157 16.68 -6.35 17.16
C ALA A 157 16.86 -6.57 18.64
N ASP A 158 18.11 -6.45 19.09
CA ASP A 158 18.44 -6.55 20.48
C ASP A 158 17.68 -5.42 21.16
N GLU A 159 16.77 -5.81 22.07
CA GLU A 159 15.91 -4.89 22.81
C GLU A 159 16.76 -3.84 23.54
N SER A 160 17.99 -4.20 23.89
CA SER A 160 19.00 -3.30 24.45
C SER A 160 19.36 -2.14 23.50
N LEU A 161 19.59 -2.42 22.21
CA LEU A 161 19.93 -1.41 21.19
C LEU A 161 18.74 -0.50 20.92
N ALA A 162 17.52 -1.06 20.85
CA ALA A 162 16.31 -0.26 20.68
C ALA A 162 16.12 0.71 21.85
N ASN A 163 16.35 0.25 23.08
CA ASN A 163 16.24 1.08 24.28
C ASN A 163 17.37 2.13 24.37
N GLU A 164 18.58 1.79 23.95
CA GLU A 164 19.71 2.74 23.83
C GLU A 164 19.38 3.86 22.82
N LEU A 165 18.85 3.51 21.65
CA LEU A 165 18.44 4.48 20.63
C LEU A 165 17.29 5.37 21.13
N ASN A 166 16.27 4.79 21.76
CA ASN A 166 15.19 5.55 22.37
C ASN A 166 15.72 6.55 23.41
N THR A 167 16.62 6.12 24.29
CA THR A 167 17.27 6.99 25.28
C THR A 167 18.08 8.10 24.61
N PHE A 168 18.84 7.76 23.56
CA PHE A 168 19.70 8.69 22.83
C PHE A 168 18.92 9.78 22.09
N PHE A 169 17.76 9.47 21.52
CA PHE A 169 16.93 10.45 20.82
C PHE A 169 15.98 11.21 21.77
N ALA A 170 15.43 10.54 22.79
CA ALA A 170 14.58 11.19 23.80
C ALA A 170 15.34 12.22 24.66
N ARG A 171 16.68 12.13 24.77
CA ARG A 171 17.48 13.11 25.54
C ARG A 171 17.33 14.55 25.04
N PHE A 172 17.02 14.74 23.75
CA PHE A 172 16.81 16.07 23.17
C PHE A 172 15.42 16.66 23.52
N GLU A 173 14.42 15.81 23.77
CA GLU A 173 13.09 16.23 24.23
C GLU A 173 13.06 16.45 25.75
N ALA A 174 13.78 15.62 26.50
CA ALA A 174 13.91 15.74 27.95
C ALA A 174 14.66 17.03 28.36
N THR A 175 15.67 17.45 27.58
CA THR A 175 16.41 18.70 27.84
C THR A 175 15.61 19.95 27.49
N SER A 176 14.72 19.90 26.49
CA SER A 176 13.82 21.02 26.18
C SER A 176 12.68 21.14 27.20
N SER A 177 12.17 20.03 27.75
CA SER A 177 11.25 20.06 28.91
C SER A 177 11.93 20.50 30.21
N SER A 178 13.17 20.09 30.47
CA SER A 178 13.90 20.49 31.68
C SER A 178 14.42 21.93 31.63
N ALA A 179 14.78 22.46 30.44
CA ALA A 179 15.15 23.86 30.27
C ALA A 179 13.95 24.82 30.47
N ASN A 180 12.72 24.38 30.14
CA ASN A 180 11.50 25.14 30.44
C ASN A 180 11.04 25.02 31.90
N ALA A 181 11.46 23.98 32.63
CA ALA A 181 11.15 23.83 34.06
C ALA A 181 12.07 24.66 34.99
N ASN A 182 13.26 25.07 34.52
CA ASN A 182 14.26 25.73 35.34
C ASN A 182 14.38 27.26 35.12
N SER A 183 13.45 27.87 34.37
CA SER A 183 13.42 29.32 34.16
C SER A 183 12.22 30.00 34.81
N THR A 184 11.99 29.75 36.10
CA THR A 184 11.21 30.66 36.94
C THR A 184 11.75 30.64 38.37
N ASN A 185 12.76 31.45 38.64
CA ASN A 185 13.05 31.98 39.97
C ASN A 185 13.69 33.38 39.84
N ASN A 186 12.84 34.41 39.92
CA ASN A 186 13.06 35.79 40.43
C ASN A 186 14.07 36.69 39.68
N ALA A 187 13.72 37.90 39.19
CA ALA A 187 13.26 39.01 40.03
C ALA A 187 12.22 39.99 39.41
N ASN A 188 11.18 40.24 40.23
CA ASN A 188 10.42 41.48 40.43
C ASN A 188 9.35 41.92 39.41
N GLY A 189 8.08 41.82 39.84
CA GLY A 189 6.97 42.61 39.29
C GLY A 189 5.60 42.13 39.76
N ALA A 190 5.07 42.79 40.79
CA ALA A 190 3.74 42.71 41.41
C ALA A 190 2.55 42.13 40.60
N ILE A 191 1.61 41.45 41.29
CA ILE A 191 0.23 41.92 41.61
C ILE A 191 -0.55 40.76 42.27
N GLY A 192 -1.39 41.12 43.25
CA GLY A 192 -2.05 40.25 44.21
C GLY A 192 -3.07 39.25 43.70
N ALA A 193 -3.33 38.29 44.59
CA ALA A 193 -4.30 37.21 44.48
C ALA A 193 -5.74 37.69 44.30
N ALA A 194 -6.46 37.04 43.39
CA ALA A 194 -7.90 36.85 43.47
C ALA A 194 -8.23 35.46 42.90
N ASN A 195 -9.00 34.71 43.69
CA ASN A 195 -9.51 33.38 43.38
C ASN A 195 -10.28 33.36 42.05
N GLY A 196 -9.92 32.44 41.16
CA GLY A 196 -10.69 32.09 39.97
C GLY A 196 -10.52 30.61 39.70
N ALA A 197 -11.56 29.83 39.96
CA ALA A 197 -11.62 28.41 39.65
C ALA A 197 -11.31 28.20 38.17
N CYS A 198 -10.18 27.55 37.87
CA CYS A 198 -9.89 27.07 36.54
C CYS A 198 -10.83 25.89 36.26
N ALA A 199 -11.98 26.20 35.67
CA ALA A 199 -12.77 25.20 34.97
C ALA A 199 -11.86 24.57 33.91
N GLU A 200 -11.56 23.29 34.11
CA GLU A 200 -11.13 22.39 33.05
C GLU A 200 -12.08 22.61 31.85
N PRO A 201 -11.60 22.90 30.63
CA PRO A 201 -12.46 22.76 29.49
C PRO A 201 -12.74 21.26 29.35
N THR A 202 -13.89 20.83 29.86
CA THR A 202 -14.55 19.61 29.41
C THR A 202 -14.65 19.74 27.89
N ILE A 203 -13.70 19.16 27.17
CA ILE A 203 -13.85 18.89 25.76
C ILE A 203 -14.99 17.89 25.72
N GLU A 204 -16.21 18.38 25.52
CA GLU A 204 -17.31 17.53 25.08
C GLU A 204 -16.81 16.86 23.80
N GLN A 205 -16.43 15.59 23.94
CA GLN A 205 -16.03 14.76 22.83
C GLN A 205 -17.29 14.61 21.98
N ARG A 206 -17.46 15.50 20.98
CA ARG A 206 -18.46 15.33 19.95
C ARG A 206 -18.33 13.91 19.40
N PRO A 207 -19.43 13.16 19.24
CA PRO A 207 -19.39 11.87 18.58
C PRO A 207 -18.68 12.06 17.23
N LEU A 208 -17.60 11.32 17.03
CA LEU A 208 -16.81 11.38 15.81
C LEU A 208 -17.59 10.60 14.74
N ILE A 209 -18.58 11.25 14.14
CA ILE A 209 -19.37 10.67 13.06
C ILE A 209 -18.48 10.62 11.82
N ILE A 210 -18.16 9.41 11.39
CA ILE A 210 -17.41 9.19 10.16
C ILE A 210 -18.40 9.35 9.00
N THR A 211 -18.06 10.23 8.06
CA THR A 211 -18.90 10.45 6.87
C THR A 211 -18.44 9.58 5.70
N GLU A 212 -19.38 9.21 4.84
CA GLU A 212 -19.08 8.48 3.61
C GLU A 212 -18.05 9.22 2.72
N SER A 213 -18.14 10.55 2.69
CA SER A 213 -17.21 11.38 1.93
C SER A 213 -15.77 11.26 2.44
N ASP A 214 -15.59 11.06 3.75
CA ASP A 214 -14.28 10.86 4.38
C ASP A 214 -13.71 9.49 4.04
N VAL A 215 -14.51 8.44 4.19
CA VAL A 215 -14.13 7.05 3.85
C VAL A 215 -13.71 6.97 2.39
N ARG A 216 -14.55 7.47 1.49
CA ARG A 216 -14.27 7.53 0.04
C ARG A 216 -12.98 8.26 -0.27
N ARG A 217 -12.73 9.40 0.38
CA ARG A 217 -11.52 10.21 0.20
C ARG A 217 -10.27 9.45 0.66
N VAL A 218 -10.35 8.73 1.78
CA VAL A 218 -9.26 7.89 2.28
C VAL A 218 -8.99 6.74 1.31
N PHE A 219 -10.02 6.02 0.89
CA PHE A 219 -9.93 4.91 -0.06
C PHE A 219 -9.29 5.33 -1.39
N LYS A 220 -9.70 6.47 -1.96
CA LYS A 220 -9.09 7.03 -3.19
C LYS A 220 -7.60 7.39 -3.02
N ARG A 221 -7.14 7.65 -1.79
CA ARG A 221 -5.72 7.97 -1.48
C ARG A 221 -4.87 6.73 -1.19
N VAL A 222 -5.48 5.55 -1.01
CA VAL A 222 -4.75 4.31 -0.75
C VAL A 222 -3.76 4.01 -1.88
N ASN A 223 -2.60 3.46 -1.50
CA ASN A 223 -1.60 3.00 -2.43
C ASN A 223 -1.93 1.60 -2.94
N ALA A 224 -2.52 1.53 -4.14
CA ALA A 224 -2.90 0.30 -4.84
C ALA A 224 -1.76 -0.69 -5.15
N ARG A 225 -0.49 -0.35 -4.83
CA ARG A 225 0.67 -1.23 -5.01
C ARG A 225 1.14 -1.91 -3.73
N LYS A 226 0.60 -1.53 -2.57
CA LYS A 226 0.89 -2.21 -1.30
C LYS A 226 0.20 -3.58 -1.29
N ALA A 227 0.79 -4.52 -0.56
CA ALA A 227 0.16 -5.80 -0.28
C ALA A 227 -1.14 -5.58 0.52
N ALA A 228 -2.06 -6.55 0.45
CA ALA A 228 -3.23 -6.57 1.31
C ALA A 228 -2.79 -6.58 2.79
N GLY A 229 -3.57 -5.89 3.62
CA GLY A 229 -3.41 -5.93 5.07
C GLY A 229 -3.89 -7.27 5.65
N PRO A 230 -3.92 -7.40 6.99
CA PRO A 230 -4.50 -8.56 7.66
C PRO A 230 -5.97 -8.79 7.28
N ASP A 231 -6.68 -7.71 6.92
CA ASP A 231 -8.08 -7.73 6.48
C ASP A 231 -8.26 -8.27 5.05
N GLY A 232 -7.18 -8.67 4.36
CA GLY A 232 -7.24 -9.37 3.07
C GLY A 232 -7.67 -8.53 1.85
N ILE A 233 -8.31 -7.37 2.06
CA ILE A 233 -8.67 -6.44 0.98
C ILE A 233 -7.42 -5.74 0.45
N CYS A 234 -7.11 -5.95 -0.82
CA CYS A 234 -5.98 -5.27 -1.43
C CYS A 234 -6.30 -3.78 -1.67
N GLY A 235 -5.31 -2.91 -1.42
CA GLY A 235 -5.49 -1.46 -1.58
C GLY A 235 -5.86 -1.01 -3.01
N ARG A 236 -5.78 -1.91 -3.99
CA ARG A 236 -6.28 -1.67 -5.35
C ARG A 236 -7.80 -1.74 -5.44
N VAL A 237 -8.43 -2.70 -4.74
CA VAL A 237 -9.90 -2.80 -4.61
C VAL A 237 -10.44 -1.56 -3.93
N LEU A 238 -9.89 -1.21 -2.76
CA LEU A 238 -10.30 -0.01 -2.02
C LEU A 238 -10.23 1.25 -2.88
N LYS A 239 -9.17 1.41 -3.67
CA LYS A 239 -8.98 2.60 -4.51
C LYS A 239 -9.92 2.63 -5.71
N ALA A 240 -10.17 1.48 -6.34
CA ALA A 240 -10.97 1.37 -7.55
C ALA A 240 -12.47 1.40 -7.25
N CYS A 241 -12.91 0.66 -6.23
CA CYS A 241 -14.29 0.53 -5.81
C CYS A 241 -14.63 1.49 -4.65
N ALA A 242 -13.94 2.63 -4.58
CA ALA A 242 -14.04 3.54 -3.45
C ALA A 242 -15.44 4.15 -3.29
N ASP A 243 -16.18 4.30 -4.38
CA ASP A 243 -17.52 4.87 -4.38
C ASP A 243 -18.54 3.81 -3.92
N GLN A 244 -18.39 2.55 -4.36
CA GLN A 244 -19.22 1.40 -3.98
C GLN A 244 -19.07 1.01 -2.51
N LEU A 245 -17.82 1.02 -2.01
CA LEU A 245 -17.49 0.51 -0.68
C LEU A 245 -17.68 1.57 0.42
N ALA A 246 -17.73 2.86 0.08
CA ALA A 246 -17.78 3.89 1.09
C ALA A 246 -19.02 3.81 2.01
N PRO A 247 -20.25 3.52 1.51
CA PRO A 247 -21.43 3.39 2.36
C PRO A 247 -21.27 2.29 3.42
N VAL A 248 -21.04 1.04 3.00
CA VAL A 248 -20.95 -0.10 3.92
C VAL A 248 -19.82 0.05 4.95
N PHE A 249 -18.66 0.57 4.56
CA PHE A 249 -17.56 0.79 5.50
C PHE A 249 -17.84 1.95 6.46
N THR A 250 -18.64 2.94 6.05
CA THR A 250 -19.07 4.02 6.94
C THR A 250 -19.96 3.47 8.05
N ASP A 251 -20.87 2.56 7.71
CA ASP A 251 -21.74 1.90 8.68
C ASP A 251 -20.92 1.06 9.65
N ILE A 252 -20.00 0.23 9.15
CA ILE A 252 -19.06 -0.55 9.98
C ILE A 252 -18.32 0.38 10.96
N PHE A 253 -17.73 1.48 10.47
CA PHE A 253 -16.95 2.37 11.32
C PHE A 253 -17.81 3.07 12.38
N ASN A 254 -19.03 3.51 12.03
CA ASN A 254 -19.93 4.17 12.96
C ASN A 254 -20.54 3.19 13.99
N LEU A 255 -20.74 1.93 13.63
CA LEU A 255 -21.15 0.86 14.55
C LEU A 255 -20.02 0.46 15.50
N SER A 256 -18.76 0.51 15.04
CA SER A 256 -17.59 0.18 15.86
C SER A 256 -17.17 1.27 16.85
N HIS A 257 -17.74 2.48 16.76
CA HIS A 257 -17.37 3.60 17.61
C HIS A 257 -18.20 3.62 18.91
N PRO A 258 -17.59 3.58 20.11
CA PRO A 258 -18.30 3.43 21.40
C PRO A 258 -19.09 4.66 21.87
N ALA A 259 -19.44 5.60 20.98
CA ALA A 259 -20.17 6.83 21.31
C ALA A 259 -21.57 6.92 20.68
N SER A 260 -22.04 5.87 19.99
CA SER A 260 -23.42 5.77 19.49
C SER A 260 -24.30 5.02 20.50
N SER A 261 -24.36 5.53 21.73
CA SER A 261 -25.40 5.14 22.67
C SER A 261 -26.06 6.40 23.23
N ASP A 262 -27.15 6.82 22.59
CA ASP A 262 -28.32 7.28 23.34
C ASP A 262 -29.58 6.57 22.78
N PRO A 263 -30.49 6.07 23.65
CA PRO A 263 -31.48 5.05 23.30
C PRO A 263 -32.85 5.62 22.91
N PRO A 264 -33.82 4.75 22.53
CA PRO A 264 -34.98 4.68 23.41
C PRO A 264 -35.37 3.25 23.81
N SER A 265 -35.67 3.13 25.11
CA SER A 265 -36.52 2.15 25.78
C SER A 265 -35.96 0.78 26.24
N SER A 266 -35.95 0.67 27.58
CA SER A 266 -36.12 -0.50 28.45
C SER A 266 -34.86 -1.15 29.06
N PRO A 267 -34.86 -1.40 30.39
CA PRO A 267 -33.67 -1.81 31.11
C PRO A 267 -33.56 -3.34 31.16
N SER A 268 -32.38 -3.86 30.84
CA SER A 268 -31.92 -5.12 31.44
C SER A 268 -30.41 -5.09 31.56
N GLN A 269 -29.97 -5.08 32.82
CA GLN A 269 -28.59 -5.21 33.26
C GLN A 269 -27.91 -6.41 32.58
N ARG A 270 -26.62 -6.28 32.26
CA ARG A 270 -25.58 -7.19 32.78
C ARG A 270 -24.17 -6.66 32.52
N ASN A 271 -23.31 -7.08 33.44
CA ASN A 271 -22.01 -6.54 33.82
C ASN A 271 -20.93 -6.55 32.72
N LEU A 272 -20.06 -5.55 32.80
CA LEU A 272 -18.81 -5.39 32.05
C LEU A 272 -17.76 -6.41 32.50
N ASP A 273 -17.04 -6.96 31.53
CA ASP A 273 -15.60 -7.25 31.61
C ASP A 273 -14.93 -6.63 30.37
N PRO A 274 -13.77 -5.95 30.48
CA PRO A 274 -13.14 -5.29 29.33
C PRO A 274 -12.15 -6.23 28.63
N PRO A 275 -12.15 -6.33 27.28
CA PRO A 275 -11.00 -6.82 26.56
C PRO A 275 -10.09 -5.66 26.12
N THR A 276 -8.81 -5.93 26.31
CA THR A 276 -7.64 -5.10 26.12
C THR A 276 -7.34 -4.81 24.64
N SER A 277 -6.89 -3.57 24.37
CA SER A 277 -6.05 -3.14 23.23
C SER A 277 -6.64 -3.11 21.81
N MET A 278 -7.10 -1.92 21.39
CA MET A 278 -6.85 -1.39 20.05
C MET A 278 -6.14 -0.03 20.18
N THR A 279 -4.85 0.03 19.86
CA THR A 279 -4.12 1.29 19.61
C THR A 279 -3.97 1.44 18.10
N ILE A 280 -4.79 2.28 17.49
CA ILE A 280 -4.54 2.77 16.13
C ILE A 280 -3.70 4.04 16.26
N ALA A 281 -2.43 3.95 15.86
CA ALA A 281 -1.55 5.11 15.76
C ALA A 281 -2.02 6.01 14.60
N LEU A 282 -2.84 7.00 14.90
CA LEU A 282 -3.05 8.18 14.06
C LEU A 282 -1.80 9.05 14.16
N LEU A 283 -0.98 9.03 13.10
CA LEU A 283 0.14 9.96 12.94
C LEU A 283 -0.41 11.33 12.51
N PRO A 284 -0.13 12.43 13.23
CA PRO A 284 -0.50 13.76 12.81
C PRO A 284 0.35 14.20 11.61
N SER A 285 -0.33 14.80 10.65
CA SER A 285 0.27 15.43 9.48
C SER A 285 0.91 16.76 9.91
N HIS A 286 2.23 16.79 10.08
CA HIS A 286 2.95 18.06 10.17
C HIS A 286 3.37 18.55 8.79
N GLN A 287 2.90 19.75 8.46
CA GLN A 287 3.37 20.57 7.35
C GLN A 287 4.83 20.97 7.56
N SER A 288 5.67 20.72 6.55
CA SER A 288 6.53 21.69 5.84
C SER A 288 7.28 20.97 4.73
#